data_AF-A0A1F7J6V5-F1
#
_entry.id   AF-A0A1F7J6V5-F1
#
_cell.length_a   1.000
_cell.length_b   1.000
_cell.length_c   1.000
_cell.angle_alpha   90.00
_cell.angle_beta   90.00
_cell.angle_gamma   90.00
#
_symmetry.space_group_name_H-M   'P 1'
#
loop_
_entity.id
_entity.type
_entity.pdbx_description
1 polymer ?
#
loop_
_entity_poly.entity_id
_entity_poly.type
_entity_poly.pdbx_seq_one_letter_code
_entity_poly.pdbx_strand_id
1 'polypeptide(L)'
;MPKKTKDVQYYEGVGRRKTAVARVRLYITKRDKTATVGDKKINQGEFLVNDKPIDKIFSSKYEQKQYLRPLELTDNVGRFSISVKLMGGGKNSQLEAVVHGLSRALSLVDKDTYRPILKKEGSLTRDSRARERRSVGTGGKARRAKQSPKR
;
A
#
# COMPACT_ATOMS: atom_id res chain seq x y z
N MET A 1 -9.40 13.46 -9.33
CA MET A 1 -9.33 13.48 -10.80
C MET A 1 -8.11 12.68 -11.24
N PRO A 2 -8.21 11.89 -12.33
CA PRO A 2 -7.08 11.14 -12.87
C PRO A 2 -5.99 12.10 -13.34
N LYS A 3 -4.72 11.79 -13.06
CA LYS A 3 -3.60 12.61 -13.54
C LYS A 3 -3.27 12.21 -14.98
N LYS A 4 -3.15 13.20 -15.87
CA LYS A 4 -2.75 13.00 -17.27
C LYS A 4 -1.24 13.25 -17.39
N THR A 5 -0.49 12.21 -17.72
CA THR A 5 0.80 12.34 -18.44
C THR A 5 0.52 12.07 -19.91
N LYS A 6 1.31 12.63 -20.82
CA LYS A 6 1.00 12.84 -22.25
C LYS A 6 0.21 11.71 -22.96
N ASP A 7 0.38 10.44 -22.60
CA ASP A 7 -0.37 9.31 -23.20
C ASP A 7 -1.09 8.36 -22.21
N VAL A 8 -0.92 8.51 -20.90
CA VAL A 8 -1.36 7.50 -19.90
C VAL A 8 -2.16 8.13 -18.76
N GLN A 9 -3.37 7.60 -18.55
CA GLN A 9 -4.29 8.02 -17.49
C GLN A 9 -4.18 7.09 -16.28
N TYR A 10 -3.94 7.66 -15.10
CA TYR A 10 -3.84 6.89 -13.86
C TYR A 10 -4.48 7.59 -12.65
N TYR A 11 -4.86 6.78 -11.67
CA TYR A 11 -5.22 7.22 -10.32
C TYR A 11 -4.04 6.98 -9.37
N GLU A 12 -3.71 7.97 -8.56
CA GLU A 12 -2.60 7.88 -7.60
C GLU A 12 -3.13 7.84 -6.17
N GLY A 13 -2.62 6.89 -5.39
CA GLY A 13 -2.88 6.79 -3.96
C GLY A 13 -1.58 6.70 -3.19
N VAL A 14 -1.49 7.39 -2.05
CA VAL A 14 -0.32 7.34 -1.16
C VAL A 14 -0.69 6.60 0.11
N GLY A 15 0.04 5.53 0.40
CA GLY A 15 -0.06 4.76 1.63
C GLY A 15 1.16 4.97 2.53
N ARG A 16 0.95 4.94 3.86
CA ARG A 16 2.02 5.14 4.84
C ARG A 16 1.78 4.27 6.07
N ARG A 17 2.83 3.60 6.54
CA ARG A 17 2.78 2.82 7.78
C ARG A 17 4.14 2.79 8.45
N LYS A 18 4.19 3.12 9.75
CA LYS A 18 5.45 3.34 10.48
C LYS A 18 6.33 4.31 9.68
N THR A 19 7.47 3.85 9.17
CA THR A 19 8.39 4.61 8.31
C THR A 19 8.27 4.29 6.82
N ALA A 20 7.44 3.29 6.45
CA ALA A 20 7.23 2.91 5.06
C ALA A 20 6.27 3.87 4.36
N VAL A 21 6.62 4.24 3.11
CA VAL A 21 5.81 5.05 2.22
C VAL A 21 5.63 4.30 0.90
N ALA A 22 4.37 4.19 0.48
CA ALA A 22 3.98 3.57 -0.78
C ALA A 22 3.29 4.61 -1.67
N ARG A 23 3.80 4.80 -2.88
CA ARG A 23 3.11 5.55 -3.93
C ARG A 23 2.57 4.55 -4.94
N VAL A 24 1.25 4.38 -4.93
CA VAL A 24 0.52 3.44 -5.78
C VAL A 24 -0.08 4.19 -6.96
N ARG A 25 0.09 3.65 -8.16
CA ARG A 25 -0.53 4.15 -9.39
C ARG A 25 -1.35 3.03 -10.01
N LEU A 26 -2.64 3.31 -10.21
CA LEU A 26 -3.58 2.46 -10.94
C LEU A 26 -3.72 3.00 -12.35
N TYR A 27 -3.24 2.26 -13.33
CA TYR A 27 -3.38 2.62 -14.74
C TYR A 27 -4.67 2.03 -15.30
N ILE A 28 -5.38 2.84 -16.05
CA ILE A 28 -6.55 2.39 -16.81
C ILE A 28 -6.03 1.91 -18.16
N THR A 29 -6.02 0.59 -18.37
CA THR A 29 -5.69 0.01 -19.67
C THR A 29 -6.84 0.28 -20.64
N LYS A 30 -6.53 0.87 -21.80
CA LYS A 30 -7.49 1.07 -22.90
C LYS A 30 -7.46 -0.15 -23.84
N ARG A 31 -7.73 0.05 -25.14
CA ARG A 31 -7.87 -1.00 -26.16
C ARG A 31 -6.71 -1.99 -26.21
N ASP A 32 -5.49 -1.54 -25.95
CA ASP A 32 -4.27 -2.35 -26.13
C ASP A 32 -3.90 -3.22 -24.92
N LYS A 33 -4.73 -3.24 -23.86
CA LYS A 33 -4.52 -3.98 -22.58
C LYS A 33 -3.15 -3.77 -21.92
N THR A 34 -2.42 -2.74 -22.34
CA THR A 34 -1.07 -2.43 -21.91
C THR A 34 -0.99 -0.97 -21.46
N ALA A 35 -0.18 -0.73 -20.43
CA ALA A 35 0.10 0.60 -19.90
C ALA A 35 1.62 0.82 -19.89
N THR A 36 2.09 1.86 -20.56
CA THR A 36 3.51 2.25 -20.56
C THR A 36 3.83 3.06 -19.31
N VAL A 37 4.76 2.57 -18.49
CA VAL A 37 5.19 3.19 -17.24
C VAL A 37 6.71 3.40 -17.29
N GLY A 38 7.11 4.62 -17.65
CA GLY A 38 8.52 4.87 -17.97
C GLY A 38 8.93 4.02 -19.18
N ASP A 39 9.97 3.20 -19.00
CA ASP A 39 10.51 2.35 -20.06
C ASP A 39 9.85 0.96 -20.14
N LYS A 40 8.93 0.64 -19.22
CA LYS A 40 8.31 -0.71 -19.12
C LYS A 40 6.84 -0.68 -19.54
N LYS A 41 6.44 -1.69 -20.31
CA LYS A 41 5.03 -1.98 -20.60
C LYS A 41 4.51 -2.94 -19.54
N ILE A 42 3.44 -2.55 -18.87
CA ILE A 42 2.74 -3.35 -17.86
C ILE A 42 1.44 -3.86 -18.49
N ASN A 43 1.19 -5.16 -18.43
CA ASN A 43 -0.04 -5.74 -18.93
C ASN A 43 -1.20 -5.52 -17.94
N GLN A 44 -2.43 -5.65 -18.43
CA GLN A 44 -3.61 -5.63 -17.59
C GLN A 44 -3.53 -6.73 -16.50
N GLY A 45 -3.76 -6.36 -15.25
CA GLY A 45 -3.71 -7.28 -14.11
C GLY A 45 -2.33 -7.52 -13.51
N GLU A 46 -1.26 -7.00 -14.13
CA GLU A 46 0.08 -7.09 -13.54
C GLU A 46 0.25 -6.12 -12.36
N PHE A 47 0.89 -6.63 -11.31
CA PHE A 47 1.20 -5.88 -10.10
C PHE A 47 2.72 -5.81 -9.90
N LEU A 48 3.27 -4.64 -10.17
CA LEU A 48 4.70 -4.35 -10.01
C LEU A 48 4.98 -3.48 -8.78
N VAL A 49 5.99 -3.86 -8.02
CA VAL A 49 6.49 -3.16 -6.85
C VAL A 49 7.99 -2.95 -7.01
N ASN A 50 8.45 -1.69 -7.05
CA ASN A 50 9.85 -1.34 -7.34
C ASN A 50 10.41 -2.11 -8.55
N ASP A 51 9.63 -2.11 -9.64
CA ASP A 51 9.98 -2.71 -10.93
C ASP A 51 10.15 -4.24 -10.94
N LYS A 52 9.75 -4.91 -9.84
CA LYS A 52 9.70 -6.36 -9.69
C LYS A 52 8.25 -6.84 -9.50
N PRO A 53 7.90 -8.06 -9.93
CA PRO A 53 6.59 -8.66 -9.62
C PRO A 53 6.35 -8.73 -8.12
N ILE A 54 5.10 -8.47 -7.69
CA ILE A 54 4.74 -8.45 -6.27
C ILE A 54 5.03 -9.78 -5.57
N ASP A 55 4.83 -10.91 -6.26
CA ASP A 55 5.03 -12.27 -5.72
C ASP A 55 6.48 -12.55 -5.32
N LYS A 56 7.45 -11.87 -5.95
CA LYS A 56 8.88 -12.00 -5.59
C LYS A 56 9.24 -11.23 -4.32
N ILE A 57 8.47 -10.21 -3.95
CA ILE A 57 8.72 -9.38 -2.76
C ILE A 57 7.92 -9.89 -1.57
N PHE A 58 6.65 -10.22 -1.81
CA PHE A 58 5.72 -10.76 -0.83
C PHE A 58 5.34 -12.19 -1.24
N SER A 59 6.11 -13.17 -0.76
CA SER A 59 5.97 -14.56 -1.17
C SER A 59 5.03 -15.37 -0.30
N SER A 60 4.63 -14.86 0.87
CA SER A 60 3.79 -15.61 1.81
C SER A 60 2.31 -15.52 1.42
N LYS A 61 1.58 -16.64 1.51
CA LYS A 61 0.12 -16.69 1.25
C LYS A 61 -0.68 -15.68 2.07
N TYR A 62 -0.23 -15.39 3.30
CA TYR A 62 -0.83 -14.37 4.15
C TYR A 62 -0.69 -12.97 3.53
N GLU A 63 0.49 -12.64 3.03
CA GLU A 63 0.77 -11.35 2.39
C GLU A 63 -0.01 -11.21 1.09
N GLN A 64 -0.10 -12.30 0.31
CA GLN A 64 -0.90 -12.40 -0.92
C GLN A 64 -2.35 -12.02 -0.69
N LYS A 65 -2.98 -12.69 0.30
CA LYS A 65 -4.36 -12.39 0.68
C LYS A 65 -4.53 -10.93 1.10
N GLN A 66 -3.54 -10.37 1.80
CA GLN A 66 -3.64 -9.01 2.34
C GLN A 66 -3.62 -7.93 1.25
N TYR A 67 -2.74 -8.04 0.24
CA TYR A 67 -2.71 -7.04 -0.84
C TYR A 67 -3.82 -7.23 -1.88
N LEU A 68 -4.34 -8.46 -2.06
CA LEU A 68 -5.48 -8.74 -2.95
C LEU A 68 -6.82 -8.34 -2.34
N ARG A 69 -6.97 -8.42 -1.01
CA ARG A 69 -8.21 -8.09 -0.29
C ARG A 69 -8.94 -6.83 -0.76
N PRO A 70 -8.31 -5.64 -0.91
CA PRO A 70 -9.00 -4.45 -1.41
C PRO A 70 -9.47 -4.55 -2.87
N LEU A 71 -8.81 -5.36 -3.71
CA LEU A 71 -9.24 -5.62 -5.09
C LEU A 71 -10.41 -6.60 -5.13
N GLU A 72 -10.37 -7.64 -4.29
CA GLU A 72 -11.46 -8.61 -4.13
C GLU A 72 -12.73 -7.93 -3.63
N LEU A 73 -12.63 -7.08 -2.61
CA LEU A 73 -13.79 -6.37 -2.05
C LEU A 73 -14.48 -5.40 -3.03
N THR A 74 -13.78 -5.00 -4.09
CA THR A 74 -14.32 -4.08 -5.10
C THR A 74 -14.53 -4.76 -6.44
N ASP A 75 -14.42 -6.10 -6.50
CA ASP A 75 -14.54 -6.93 -7.70
C ASP A 75 -13.68 -6.43 -8.88
N ASN A 76 -12.50 -5.88 -8.58
CA ASN A 76 -11.59 -5.27 -9.55
C ASN A 76 -10.30 -6.08 -9.75
N VAL A 77 -10.32 -7.36 -9.38
CA VAL A 77 -9.18 -8.27 -9.57
C VAL A 77 -8.85 -8.36 -11.06
N GLY A 78 -7.59 -8.11 -11.41
CA GLY A 78 -7.12 -8.17 -12.81
C GLY A 78 -7.60 -7.01 -13.70
N ARG A 79 -8.40 -6.06 -13.22
CA ARG A 79 -8.94 -4.98 -14.05
C ARG A 79 -7.90 -3.89 -14.37
N PHE A 80 -7.02 -3.61 -13.42
CA PHE A 80 -6.05 -2.51 -13.50
C PHE A 80 -4.61 -3.03 -13.63
N SER A 81 -3.77 -2.24 -14.30
CA SER A 81 -2.31 -2.41 -14.19
C SER A 81 -1.79 -1.58 -13.03
N ILE A 82 -1.01 -2.18 -12.14
CA ILE A 82 -0.63 -1.57 -10.86
C ILE A 82 0.89 -1.40 -10.81
N SER A 83 1.34 -0.17 -10.56
CA SER A 83 2.75 0.11 -10.27
C SER A 83 2.87 0.80 -8.91
N VAL A 84 3.78 0.30 -8.08
CA VAL A 84 4.05 0.84 -6.75
C VAL A 84 5.52 1.17 -6.58
N LYS A 85 5.80 2.39 -6.13
CA LYS A 85 7.11 2.75 -5.59
C LYS A 85 7.08 2.70 -4.06
N LEU A 86 7.93 1.85 -3.49
CA LEU A 86 8.08 1.63 -2.06
C LEU A 86 9.41 2.14 -1.55
N MET A 87 9.38 2.86 -0.43
CA MET A 87 10.58 3.31 0.27
C MET A 87 10.41 3.21 1.79
N GLY A 88 11.48 2.81 2.48
CA GLY A 88 11.56 2.76 3.94
C GLY A 88 10.80 1.60 4.61
N GLY A 89 10.99 1.46 5.93
CA GLY A 89 10.34 0.46 6.77
C GLY A 89 10.84 -0.97 6.54
N GLY A 90 10.12 -1.94 7.12
CA GLY A 90 10.32 -3.38 6.88
C GLY A 90 9.14 -4.00 6.11
N LYS A 91 9.25 -5.30 5.78
CA LYS A 91 8.28 -6.02 4.92
C LYS A 91 6.82 -5.83 5.34
N ASN A 92 6.46 -6.08 6.60
CA ASN A 92 5.07 -5.96 7.06
C ASN A 92 4.55 -4.52 6.97
N SER A 93 5.37 -3.53 7.34
CA SER A 93 4.98 -2.13 7.22
C SER A 93 4.86 -1.68 5.75
N GLN A 94 5.69 -2.23 4.87
CA GLN A 94 5.60 -1.97 3.44
C GLN A 94 4.31 -2.54 2.86
N LEU A 95 3.97 -3.79 3.19
CA LEU A 95 2.71 -4.44 2.78
C LEU A 95 1.49 -3.61 3.19
N GLU A 96 1.37 -3.26 4.47
CA GLU A 96 0.27 -2.43 4.98
C GLU A 96 0.23 -1.04 4.31
N ALA A 97 1.39 -0.46 3.98
CA ALA A 97 1.45 0.78 3.21
C ALA A 97 0.95 0.59 1.77
N VAL A 98 1.28 -0.52 1.10
CA VAL A 98 0.74 -0.84 -0.23
C VAL A 98 -0.78 -0.92 -0.17
N VAL A 99 -1.34 -1.70 0.77
CA VAL A 99 -2.78 -1.89 0.94
C VAL A 99 -3.48 -0.54 1.13
N HIS A 100 -2.97 0.29 2.03
CA HIS A 100 -3.54 1.61 2.29
C HIS A 100 -3.46 2.54 1.06
N GLY A 101 -2.35 2.49 0.32
CA GLY A 101 -2.19 3.25 -0.92
C GLY A 101 -3.14 2.79 -2.02
N LEU A 102 -3.34 1.47 -2.14
CA LEU A 102 -4.23 0.86 -3.10
C LEU A 102 -5.69 1.21 -2.81
N SER A 103 -6.14 1.10 -1.56
CA SER A 103 -7.49 1.50 -1.17
C SER A 103 -7.76 2.99 -1.42
N ARG A 104 -6.77 3.86 -1.23
CA ARG A 104 -6.89 5.28 -1.56
C ARG A 104 -7.00 5.52 -3.06
N ALA A 105 -6.22 4.80 -3.87
CA ALA A 105 -6.29 4.90 -5.31
C ALA A 105 -7.66 4.39 -5.84
N LEU A 106 -8.16 3.26 -5.33
CA LEU A 106 -9.47 2.71 -5.68
C LEU A 106 -10.61 3.64 -5.28
N SER A 107 -10.55 4.25 -4.10
CA SER A 107 -11.55 5.25 -3.66
C SER A 107 -11.60 6.50 -4.55
N LEU A 108 -10.59 6.76 -5.38
CA LEU A 108 -10.60 7.84 -6.37
C LEU A 108 -11.17 7.42 -7.73
N VAL A 109 -11.23 6.12 -8.01
CA VAL A 109 -11.82 5.57 -9.24
C VAL A 109 -13.33 5.74 -9.20
N ASP A 110 -13.96 5.20 -8.16
CA ASP A 110 -15.38 5.33 -7.88
C ASP A 110 -15.54 5.61 -6.38
N LYS A 111 -15.89 6.85 -6.07
CA LYS A 111 -15.96 7.34 -4.70
C LYS A 111 -17.23 6.89 -3.99
N ASP A 112 -18.32 6.69 -4.72
CA ASP A 112 -19.62 6.46 -4.11
C ASP A 112 -19.80 4.98 -3.81
N THR A 113 -19.31 4.10 -4.68
CA THR A 113 -19.44 2.65 -4.52
C THR A 113 -18.31 2.05 -3.68
N TYR A 114 -17.05 2.39 -3.94
CA TYR A 114 -15.91 1.70 -3.32
C TYR A 114 -15.53 2.24 -1.93
N ARG A 115 -15.71 3.53 -1.70
CA ARG A 115 -15.38 4.16 -0.42
C ARG A 115 -16.14 3.56 0.78
N PRO A 116 -17.48 3.33 0.74
CA PRO A 116 -18.17 2.76 1.88
C PRO A 116 -17.70 1.34 2.20
N ILE A 117 -17.48 0.50 1.18
CA ILE A 117 -16.97 -0.87 1.33
C ILE A 117 -15.58 -0.87 1.97
N LEU A 118 -14.66 -0.09 1.43
CA LEU A 118 -13.28 0.01 1.93
C LEU A 118 -13.19 0.68 3.31
N LYS A 119 -14.15 1.56 3.66
CA LYS A 119 -14.24 2.17 4.99
C LYS A 119 -14.75 1.16 6.01
N LYS A 120 -15.73 0.33 5.66
CA LYS A 120 -16.28 -0.72 6.53
C LYS A 120 -15.22 -1.77 6.88
N GLU A 121 -14.38 -2.15 5.94
CA GLU A 121 -13.25 -3.08 6.17
C GLU A 121 -12.11 -2.43 7.00
N GLY A 122 -11.99 -1.11 6.98
CA GLY A 122 -10.95 -0.37 7.70
C GLY A 122 -9.67 -0.09 6.88
N SER A 123 -9.62 -0.46 5.60
CA SER A 123 -8.43 -0.29 4.73
C SER A 123 -8.10 1.18 4.42
N LEU A 124 -9.08 2.09 4.56
CA LEU A 124 -8.90 3.54 4.41
C LEU A 124 -8.33 4.24 5.64
N THR A 125 -8.28 3.58 6.79
CA THR A 125 -7.76 4.16 8.03
C THR A 125 -6.27 3.90 8.10
N ARG A 126 -5.48 4.96 8.31
CA ARG A 126 -4.04 4.80 8.56
C ARG A 126 -3.83 4.35 10.00
N ASP A 127 -3.13 3.23 10.21
CA ASP A 127 -2.67 2.88 11.55
C ASP A 127 -1.48 3.79 11.95
N SER A 128 -1.75 4.70 12.88
CA SER A 128 -0.85 5.74 13.36
C SER A 128 0.20 5.25 14.36
N ARG A 129 0.10 4.00 14.86
CA ARG A 129 1.02 3.47 15.85
C ARG A 129 2.47 3.50 15.36
N ALA A 130 3.35 4.08 16.17
CA ALA A 130 4.77 4.14 15.94
C ALA A 130 5.52 3.64 17.17
N ARG A 131 6.80 3.27 17.01
CA ARG A 131 7.63 2.87 18.14
C ARG A 131 7.84 4.10 19.04
N GLU A 132 7.43 3.98 20.30
CA GLU A 132 7.69 5.00 21.30
C GLU A 132 9.20 5.17 21.51
N ARG A 133 9.65 6.43 21.62
CA ARG A 133 11.06 6.75 21.89
C ARG A 133 11.46 6.18 23.24
N ARG A 134 12.74 5.83 23.40
CA ARG A 134 13.31 5.54 24.72
C ARG A 134 13.38 6.82 25.56
N SER A 135 12.65 6.85 26.67
CA SER A 135 12.69 7.94 27.66
C SER A 135 13.92 7.82 28.57
N VAL A 136 14.43 8.95 29.05
CA VAL A 136 15.51 8.99 30.05
C VAL A 136 15.05 8.35 31.36
N GLY A 137 15.97 7.79 32.14
CA GLY A 137 15.64 7.08 33.40
C GLY A 137 15.09 5.66 33.23
N THR A 138 14.68 5.26 32.03
CA THR A 138 14.15 3.90 31.78
C THR A 138 15.24 2.84 31.61
N GLY A 139 14.93 1.59 31.97
CA GLY A 139 15.78 0.40 31.90
C GLY A 139 16.05 -0.13 30.50
N GLY A 140 16.23 0.75 29.51
CA GLY A 140 16.63 0.37 28.15
C GLY A 140 15.55 0.50 27.07
N LYS A 141 14.26 0.56 27.46
CA LYS A 141 13.10 0.62 26.55
C LYS A 141 12.10 1.64 27.05
N ALA A 142 11.22 2.15 26.17
CA ALA A 142 10.28 3.24 26.43
C ALA A 142 9.55 3.17 27.78
N ARG A 143 9.12 1.98 28.23
CA ARG A 143 8.36 1.79 29.48
C ARG A 143 9.01 0.83 30.48
N ARG A 144 10.24 0.37 30.22
CA ARG A 144 10.89 -0.58 31.12
C ARG A 144 11.40 0.17 32.35
N ALA A 145 10.92 -0.16 33.54
CA ALA A 145 11.51 0.33 34.78
C ALA A 145 12.85 -0.38 35.05
N LYS A 146 13.81 0.34 35.65
CA LYS A 146 14.99 -0.31 36.25
C LYS A 146 14.55 -0.97 37.55
N GLN A 147 15.09 -2.14 37.86
CA GLN A 147 14.86 -2.75 39.17
C GLN A 147 15.59 -1.92 40.22
N SER A 148 14.83 -1.34 41.17
CA SER A 148 15.40 -0.66 42.33
C SER A 148 15.61 -1.70 43.44
N PRO A 149 16.81 -1.82 44.03
CA PRO A 149 16.95 -2.55 45.28
C PRO A 149 16.14 -1.82 46.36
N LYS A 150 15.24 -2.54 47.03
CA LYS A 150 14.59 -2.05 48.25
C LYS A 150 15.56 -2.32 49.40
N ARG A 151 15.89 -1.31 50.18
CA ARG A 151 16.61 -1.42 51.45
C ARG A 151 15.61 -1.22 52.59
#